data_AF-A0A349SIL5-F1
#
_entry.id   AF-A0A349SIL5-F1
#
_cell.length_a   1.000
_cell.length_b   1.000
_cell.length_c   1.000
_cell.angle_alpha   90.00
_cell.angle_beta   90.00
_cell.angle_gamma   90.00
#
_symmetry.space_group_name_H-M   'P 1'
#
loop_
_entity.id
_entity.type
_entity.pdbx_description
1 polymer ?
#
loop_
_entity_poly.entity_id
_entity_poly.type
_entity_poly.pdbx_seq_one_letter_code
_entity_poly.pdbx_strand_id
1 'polypeptide(L)' 'RCWVGVWAWAGGLYNPPEDPMDTSMAFQTLIQKMTQAAVRGDGPGVAACFCENGIYHDVFYGEFRGNAIINLIE' A
#
# COMPACT_ATOMS: atom_id res chain seq x y z
N ARG A 1 8.33 4.41 -1.71
CA ARG A 1 8.27 2.97 -1.33
C ARG A 1 6.81 2.58 -1.36
N CYS A 2 6.39 1.76 -2.32
CA CYS A 2 4.98 1.43 -2.50
C CYS A 2 4.62 0.11 -1.78
N TRP A 3 3.33 -0.13 -1.58
CA TRP A 3 2.81 -1.22 -0.75
C TRP A 3 3.11 -2.62 -1.32
N VAL A 4 3.51 -3.53 -0.43
CA VAL A 4 3.41 -5.00 -0.58
C VAL A 4 2.71 -5.49 0.68
N GLY A 5 1.47 -5.95 0.56
CA GLY A 5 0.71 -6.43 1.71
C GLY A 5 1.19 -7.81 2.15
N VAL A 6 1.56 -7.93 3.43
CA VAL A 6 1.14 -8.98 4.39
C VAL A 6 1.83 -8.66 5.71
N TRP A 7 1.04 -8.48 6.77
CA TRP A 7 1.53 -8.63 8.14
C TRP A 7 1.98 -10.09 8.33
N ALA A 8 3.28 -10.34 8.26
CA ALA A 8 3.89 -11.58 8.74
C ALA A 8 5.12 -11.21 9.57
N TRP A 9 4.95 -11.28 10.88
CA TRP A 9 6.04 -11.41 11.81
C TRP A 9 6.82 -12.69 11.44
N ALA A 10 7.98 -12.51 10.80
CA ALA A 10 8.99 -13.54 10.59
C ALA A 10 10.35 -12.90 10.83
N GLY A 11 10.98 -13.27 11.95
CA GLY A 11 12.30 -12.77 12.33
C GLY A 11 13.37 -13.11 11.30
N GLY A 12 14.24 -12.14 11.00
CA GLY A 12 15.36 -12.34 10.09
C GLY A 12 16.05 -11.05 9.65
N LEU A 13 16.93 -10.55 10.51
CA LEU A 13 18.03 -9.59 10.31
C LEU A 13 18.25 -9.01 8.88
N TYR A 14 17.65 -7.87 8.58
CA TYR A 14 18.27 -6.85 7.72
C TYR A 14 17.97 -5.47 8.33
N ASN A 15 18.99 -4.84 8.90
CA ASN A 15 18.89 -3.54 9.57
C ASN A 15 19.72 -2.50 8.80
N PRO A 16 19.17 -1.84 7.76
CA PRO A 16 19.78 -0.62 7.24
C PRO A 16 19.56 0.53 8.25
N PRO A 17 20.50 1.48 8.37
CA PRO A 17 20.34 2.62 9.26
C PRO A 17 19.28 3.56 8.69
N GLU A 18 18.03 3.39 9.10
CA GLU A 18 16.93 4.30 8.80
C GLU A 18 16.34 4.76 10.13
N ASP A 19 16.44 6.06 10.42
CA ASP A 19 15.91 6.65 11.65
C ASP A 19 14.44 6.22 11.83
N PRO A 20 14.06 5.62 12.98
CA PRO A 20 12.74 5.04 13.18
C PRO A 20 11.59 6.05 13.07
N MET A 21 11.89 7.35 13.15
CA MET A 21 10.91 8.42 13.00
C MET A 21 10.51 8.68 11.53
N ASP A 22 11.41 8.47 10.56
CA ASP A 22 11.19 8.82 9.15
C ASP A 22 10.31 7.78 8.42
N THR A 23 10.51 6.49 8.73
CA THR A 23 9.69 5.40 8.15
C THR A 23 8.22 5.48 8.59
N SER A 24 7.97 5.90 9.84
CA SER A 24 6.62 6.08 10.38
C SER A 24 5.86 7.20 9.66
N MET A 25 6.50 8.36 9.47
CA MET A 25 5.91 9.51 8.77
C MET A 25 5.67 9.22 7.28
N ALA A 26 6.58 8.49 6.63
CA ALA A 26 6.42 8.06 5.25
C ALA A 26 5.21 7.11 5.09
N PHE A 27 5.05 6.15 6.01
CA PHE A 27 3.90 5.24 5.99
C PHE A 27 2.59 5.96 6.28
N GLN A 28 2.56 6.87 7.26
CA GLN A 28 1.38 7.66 7.58
C GLN A 28 0.91 8.48 6.38
N THR A 29 1.85 9.14 5.71
CA THR A 29 1.56 9.92 4.50
C THR A 29 0.99 9.03 3.38
N LEU A 30 1.53 7.81 3.23
CA LEU A 30 1.04 6.87 2.22
C LEU A 30 -0.40 6.42 2.50
N ILE A 31 -0.71 6.08 3.75
CA ILE A 31 -2.08 5.69 4.16
C ILE A 31 -3.06 6.86 3.99
N GLN A 32 -2.66 8.08 4.33
CA GLN A 32 -3.50 9.28 4.13
C GLN A 32 -3.78 9.53 2.66
N LYS A 33 -2.77 9.43 1.79
CA LYS A 33 -2.96 9.61 0.34
C LYS A 33 -3.91 8.56 -0.23
N MET A 34 -3.71 7.29 0.13
CA MET A 34 -4.54 6.18 -0.34
C MET A 34 -6.00 6.35 0.10
N THR A 35 -6.24 6.64 1.38
CA THR A 35 -7.61 6.81 1.90
C THR A 35 -8.32 8.01 1.28
N GLN A 36 -7.62 9.13 1.11
CA GLN A 36 -8.19 10.31 0.45
C GLN A 36 -8.51 10.05 -1.03
N ALA A 37 -7.66 9.30 -1.75
CA ALA A 37 -7.94 8.92 -3.14
C ALA A 37 -9.17 8.01 -3.22
N ALA A 38 -9.25 6.99 -2.34
CA ALA A 38 -10.39 6.09 -2.29
C ALA A 38 -11.71 6.82 -1.99
N VAL A 39 -11.73 7.74 -1.02
CA VAL A 39 -12.93 8.54 -0.67
C VAL A 39 -13.39 9.44 -1.83
N ARG A 40 -12.48 9.83 -2.73
CA ARG A 40 -12.80 10.67 -3.90
C ARG A 40 -13.20 9.88 -5.15
N GLY A 41 -13.19 8.54 -5.10
CA GLY A 41 -13.34 7.73 -6.32
C GLY A 41 -12.12 7.80 -7.26
N ASP A 42 -10.97 8.24 -6.76
CA ASP A 42 -9.75 8.42 -7.56
C ASP A 42 -8.95 7.10 -7.62
N GLY A 43 -9.42 6.18 -8.45
CA GLY A 43 -8.76 4.89 -8.69
C GLY A 43 -7.27 5.00 -9.07
N PRO A 44 -6.87 5.88 -10.02
CA PRO A 44 -5.47 6.11 -10.33
C PRO A 44 -4.64 6.58 -9.12
N GLY A 45 -5.19 7.46 -8.28
CA GLY A 45 -4.55 7.91 -7.04
C GLY A 45 -4.35 6.78 -6.03
N VAL A 46 -5.30 5.85 -5.93
CA VAL A 46 -5.15 4.62 -5.12
C VAL A 46 -4.05 3.75 -5.69
N ALA A 47 -4.06 3.46 -6.99
CA ALA A 47 -3.06 2.61 -7.64
C ALA A 47 -1.63 3.15 -7.52
N ALA A 48 -1.45 4.48 -7.54
CA ALA A 48 -0.16 5.12 -7.33
C ALA A 48 0.46 4.84 -5.94
N CYS A 49 -0.33 4.39 -4.97
CA CYS A 49 0.16 4.00 -3.65
C CYS A 49 0.71 2.55 -3.62
N PHE A 50 0.49 1.77 -4.69
CA PHE A 50 0.92 0.38 -4.81
C PHE A 50 2.18 0.25 -5.68
N CYS A 51 2.97 -0.79 -5.42
CA CYS A 51 4.06 -1.18 -6.31
C CYS A 51 3.45 -1.71 -7.61
N GLU A 52 4.18 -1.61 -8.73
CA GLU A 52 3.78 -2.25 -9.99
C GLU A 52 3.50 -3.76 -9.81
N ASN A 53 4.30 -4.40 -8.95
CA ASN A 53 4.15 -5.82 -8.57
C ASN A 53 3.44 -6.02 -7.22
N GLY A 54 2.82 -4.97 -6.66
CA GLY A 54 2.10 -5.06 -5.39
C GLY A 54 0.84 -5.90 -5.52
N ILE A 55 0.50 -6.66 -4.48
CA ILE A 55 -0.75 -7.42 -4.42
C ILE A 55 -1.59 -6.86 -3.27
N TYR A 56 -2.82 -6.48 -3.60
CA TYR A 56 -3.86 -6.15 -2.62
C TYR A 56 -4.76 -7.37 -2.43
N HIS A 57 -4.91 -7.81 -1.18
CA HIS A 57 -5.77 -8.93 -0.83
C HIS A 57 -7.06 -8.37 -0.22
N ASP A 58 -8.15 -8.43 -0.99
CA ASP A 58 -9.49 -8.08 -0.53
C ASP A 58 -10.23 -9.32 -0.02
N VAL A 59 -11.01 -9.16 1.05
CA VAL A 59 -11.74 -10.27 1.69
C VAL A 59 -12.93 -10.72 0.85
N PHE A 60 -13.51 -9.85 0.03
CA PHE A 60 -14.72 -10.13 -0.77
C PHE A 60 -14.39 -10.50 -2.21
N TYR A 61 -13.44 -9.79 -2.82
CA TYR A 61 -13.16 -9.89 -4.26
C TYR A 61 -11.85 -10.58 -4.60
N GLY A 62 -11.08 -11.00 -3.59
CA GLY A 62 -9.83 -11.73 -3.78
C GLY A 62 -8.63 -10.80 -4.07
N GLU A 63 -7.70 -11.25 -4.90
CA GLU A 63 -6.43 -10.57 -5.12
C GLU A 63 -6.45 -9.61 -6.30
N PHE A 64 -5.86 -8.43 -6.11
CA PHE A 64 -5.65 -7.42 -7.15
C PHE A 64 -4.15 -7.15 -7.30
N ARG A 65 -3.61 -7.35 -8.50
CA ARG A 65 -2.19 -7.18 -8.80
C ARG A 65 -1.94 -5.85 -9.50
N GLY A 66 -0.98 -5.08 -8.97
CA GLY A 66 -0.57 -3.78 -9.49
C GLY A 66 -1.75 -2.82 -9.65
N ASN A 67 -1.94 -2.31 -10.86
CA ASN A 67 -3.00 -1.36 -11.18
C ASN A 67 -4.41 -1.97 -11.20
N ALA A 68 -4.57 -3.29 -11.03
CA ALA A 68 -5.90 -3.92 -10.99
C ALA A 68 -6.77 -3.40 -9.84
N ILE A 69 -6.16 -2.82 -8.79
CA ILE A 69 -6.89 -2.22 -7.67
C ILE A 69 -7.80 -1.06 -8.08
N ILE A 70 -7.55 -0.43 -9.24
CA ILE A 70 -8.44 0.62 -9.79
C ILE A 70 -9.87 0.11 -9.91
N ASN A 71 -10.07 -1.18 -10.18
CA ASN A 71 -11.39 -1.79 -10.35
C ASN A 71 -12.21 -1.90 -9.04
N LEU A 72 -11.60 -1.63 -7.88
CA LEU A 72 -12.29 -1.58 -6.59
C LEU A 72 -12.82 -0.18 -6.25
N ILE A 73 -12.40 0.84 -7.00
CA ILE A 73 -12.74 2.23 -6.71
C ILE A 73 -13.82 2.68 -7.70
N GLU A 74 -15.00 3.02 -7.16
CA GLU A 74 -16.16 3.53 -7.91
C GLU A 74 -16.04 5.02 -8.27
#